data_AF-A0A8C4V2W6-F1
#
_entry.id   AF-A0A8C4V2W6-F1
#
_cell.length_a   1.000
_cell.length_b   1.000
_cell.length_c   1.000
_cell.angle_alpha   90.00
_cell.angle_beta   90.00
_cell.angle_gamma   90.00
#
_symmetry.space_group_name_H-M   'P 1'
#
loop_
_entity.id
_entity.type
_entity.pdbx_description
1 polymer ?
#
loop_
_entity_poly.entity_id
_entity_poly.type
_entity_poly.pdbx_seq_one_letter_code
_entity_poly.pdbx_strand_id
1 'polypeptide(L)'
;VPQSSILGLSDTSWFSLAAWEVTCPSQHPTRIGILLDYSGGRLLFFNAERELVLFAIRHKFTDAAHPAFALEKAGMLTLCTGMEGVPGRVV
;
A
#
# COMPACT_ATOMS: atom_id res chain seq x y z
N VAL A 1 9.33 46.15 3.47
CA VAL A 1 9.80 44.90 2.85
C VAL A 1 10.46 44.07 3.94
N PRO A 2 9.89 42.96 4.43
CA PRO A 2 10.68 42.00 5.19
C PRO A 2 11.23 40.93 4.24
N GLN A 3 12.55 40.72 4.32
CA GLN A 3 13.32 39.71 3.58
C GLN A 3 12.80 38.30 3.87
N SER A 4 12.32 37.60 2.84
CA SER A 4 12.17 36.15 2.87
C SER A 4 13.50 35.50 2.51
N SER A 5 14.23 35.01 3.51
CA SER A 5 15.34 34.09 3.28
C SER A 5 14.78 32.68 3.15
N ILE A 6 14.69 32.18 1.92
CA ILE A 6 14.41 30.76 1.67
C ILE A 6 15.70 30.00 1.97
N LEU A 7 15.77 29.38 3.14
CA LEU A 7 16.72 28.30 3.42
C LEU A 7 16.35 27.14 2.50
N GLY A 8 17.26 26.77 1.59
CA GLY A 8 17.08 25.68 0.65
C GLY A 8 16.88 24.36 1.40
N LEU A 9 15.64 23.90 1.42
CA LEU A 9 15.29 22.56 1.89
C LEU A 9 15.45 21.61 0.69
N SER A 10 16.40 20.68 0.79
CA SER A 10 16.56 19.60 -0.19
C SER A 10 15.32 18.69 -0.18
N ASP A 11 15.05 18.04 -1.31
CA ASP A 11 13.86 17.20 -1.55
C ASP A 11 13.55 16.15 -0.46
N THR A 12 14.54 15.78 0.35
CA THR A 12 14.42 14.83 1.45
C THR A 12 13.80 15.41 2.73
N SER A 13 13.76 16.72 2.94
CA SER A 13 13.23 17.28 4.20
C SER A 13 11.70 17.24 4.28
N TRP A 14 11.01 17.21 3.13
CA TRP A 14 9.56 17.02 3.08
C TRP A 14 9.14 15.65 3.61
N PHE A 15 9.94 14.61 3.35
CA PHE A 15 9.67 13.27 3.86
C PHE A 15 9.84 13.18 5.38
N SER A 16 10.82 13.89 5.94
CA SER A 16 11.07 13.86 7.38
C SER A 16 10.01 14.60 8.19
N LEU A 17 9.43 15.68 7.66
CA LEU A 17 8.38 16.42 8.36
C LEU A 17 7.00 15.72 8.32
N ALA A 18 6.78 14.82 7.36
CA ALA A 18 5.56 14.01 7.32
C ALA A 18 5.58 12.84 8.33
N ALA A 19 6.76 12.47 8.84
CA ALA A 19 6.92 11.28 9.67
C ALA A 19 6.57 11.47 11.16
N TRP A 20 6.44 12.71 11.67
CA TRP A 20 6.36 12.99 13.11
C TRP A 20 4.99 13.49 13.60
N GLU A 21 4.01 13.75 12.73
CA GLU A 21 2.68 14.19 13.19
C GLU A 21 1.53 13.17 13.08
N VAL A 22 1.67 12.00 12.45
CA VAL A 22 0.59 11.00 12.50
C VAL A 22 1.11 9.56 12.47
N THR A 23 1.65 9.06 13.58
CA THR A 23 1.72 7.61 13.81
C THR A 23 1.04 7.28 15.12
N CYS A 24 -0.29 7.29 15.11
CA CYS A 24 -1.04 6.44 16.03
C CYS A 24 -0.62 4.98 15.72
N PRO A 25 -0.10 4.20 16.68
CA PRO A 25 0.34 2.81 16.48
C PRO A 25 -0.74 1.89 15.88
N SER A 26 -2.00 2.33 15.89
CA SER A 26 -3.17 1.63 15.39
C SER A 26 -3.39 1.74 13.87
N GLN A 27 -2.49 2.34 13.08
CA GLN A 27 -2.71 2.54 11.64
C GLN A 27 -2.04 1.51 10.72
N HIS A 28 -1.18 0.62 11.23
CA HIS A 28 -0.58 -0.43 10.40
C HIS A 28 -1.62 -1.52 10.13
N PRO A 29 -2.06 -1.75 8.88
CA PRO A 29 -3.03 -2.80 8.58
C PRO A 29 -2.41 -4.17 8.88
N THR A 30 -3.08 -5.00 9.68
CA THR A 30 -2.61 -6.38 9.89
C THR A 30 -3.01 -7.29 8.72
N ARG A 31 -4.05 -6.89 7.98
CA ARG A 31 -4.53 -7.53 6.76
C ARG A 31 -4.79 -6.50 5.68
N ILE A 32 -4.14 -6.69 4.54
CA ILE A 32 -4.35 -5.90 3.33
C ILE A 32 -5.15 -6.74 2.34
N GLY A 33 -6.27 -6.19 1.88
CA GLY A 33 -7.00 -6.72 0.74
C GLY A 33 -6.55 -6.07 -0.56
N ILE A 34 -6.57 -6.85 -1.64
CA ILE A 34 -6.17 -6.41 -2.97
C ILE A 34 -7.31 -6.75 -3.94
N LEU A 35 -7.77 -5.78 -4.71
CA LEU A 35 -8.79 -5.96 -5.74
C LEU A 35 -8.26 -5.46 -7.08
N LEU A 36 -8.17 -6.37 -8.05
CA LEU A 36 -7.87 -6.05 -9.45
C LEU A 36 -9.16 -6.12 -10.28
N ASP A 37 -9.60 -4.97 -10.78
CA ASP A 37 -10.78 -4.81 -11.64
C ASP A 37 -10.32 -4.41 -13.05
N TYR A 38 -10.28 -5.39 -13.97
CA TYR A 38 -9.93 -5.16 -15.37
C TYR A 38 -10.96 -4.31 -16.11
N SER A 39 -12.25 -4.50 -15.81
CA SER A 39 -13.33 -3.79 -16.50
C SER A 39 -13.34 -2.31 -16.11
N GLY A 40 -13.18 -2.01 -14.82
CA GLY A 40 -13.10 -0.65 -14.30
C GLY A 40 -11.72 0.00 -14.45
N GLY A 41 -10.69 -0.77 -14.82
CA GLY A 41 -9.32 -0.31 -15.01
C GLY A 41 -8.66 0.14 -13.71
N ARG A 42 -8.79 -0.64 -12.63
CA ARG A 42 -8.33 -0.26 -11.29
C ARG A 42 -7.68 -1.40 -10.54
N LEU A 43 -6.65 -1.06 -9.78
CA LEU A 43 -6.08 -1.90 -8.73
C LEU A 43 -6.22 -1.15 -7.41
N LEU A 44 -6.87 -1.78 -6.43
CA LEU A 44 -7.16 -1.18 -5.12
C LEU A 44 -6.48 -2.00 -4.02
N PHE A 45 -5.90 -1.28 -3.05
CA PHE A 45 -5.40 -1.82 -1.80
C PHE A 45 -6.23 -1.25 -0.66
N PHE A 46 -6.72 -2.11 0.22
CA PHE A 46 -7.57 -1.70 1.34
C PHE A 46 -7.15 -2.37 2.65
N ASN A 47 -7.38 -1.66 3.76
CA ASN A 47 -7.32 -2.25 5.09
C ASN A 47 -8.56 -3.15 5.24
N ALA A 48 -8.36 -4.46 5.23
CA ALA A 48 -9.45 -5.43 5.27
C ALA A 48 -10.17 -5.47 6.63
N GLU A 49 -9.59 -4.90 7.67
CA GLU A 49 -10.19 -4.84 9.01
C GLU A 49 -11.08 -3.61 9.19
N ARG A 50 -10.85 -2.55 8.39
CA ARG A 50 -11.49 -1.23 8.57
C ARG A 50 -12.23 -0.72 7.34
N GLU A 51 -12.33 -1.54 6.30
CA GLU A 51 -12.98 -1.19 5.03
C GLU A 51 -12.47 0.13 4.41
N LEU A 52 -11.20 0.45 4.65
CA LEU A 52 -10.59 1.71 4.23
C LEU A 52 -9.68 1.48 3.01
N VAL A 53 -9.90 2.23 1.93
CA VAL A 53 -8.97 2.24 0.79
C VAL A 53 -7.67 2.92 1.20
N LEU A 54 -6.56 2.20 1.07
CA LEU A 54 -5.22 2.68 1.37
C LEU A 54 -4.56 3.28 0.13
N PHE A 55 -4.76 2.64 -1.03
CA PHE A 55 -4.14 3.07 -2.27
C PHE A 55 -4.93 2.59 -3.50
N ALA A 56 -4.86 3.35 -4.59
CA ALA A 56 -5.54 3.06 -5.84
C ALA A 56 -4.68 3.41 -7.05
N ILE A 57 -4.55 2.47 -7.97
CA ILE A 57 -3.98 2.69 -9.30
C ILE A 57 -5.11 2.67 -10.32
N ARG A 58 -5.11 3.65 -11.23
CA ARG A 58 -6.00 3.68 -12.40
C ARG A 58 -5.18 3.36 -13.64
N HIS A 59 -5.41 2.21 -14.23
CA HIS A 59 -4.72 1.74 -15.41
C HIS A 59 -5.58 0.73 -16.15
N LYS A 60 -5.52 0.74 -17.49
CA LYS A 60 -6.21 -0.26 -18.30
C LYS A 60 -5.32 -1.50 -18.41
N PHE A 61 -5.51 -2.43 -17.48
CA PHE A 61 -4.85 -3.74 -17.52
C PHE A 61 -5.41 -4.56 -18.69
N THR A 62 -4.54 -5.08 -19.55
CA THR A 62 -4.91 -5.91 -20.71
C THR A 62 -4.28 -7.29 -20.67
N ASP A 63 -3.11 -7.39 -20.08
CA ASP A 63 -2.35 -8.63 -19.97
C ASP A 63 -2.64 -9.34 -18.66
N ALA A 64 -2.33 -10.63 -18.59
CA ALA A 64 -2.43 -11.40 -17.35
C ALA A 64 -1.54 -10.78 -16.26
N ALA A 65 -2.15 -10.47 -15.11
CA ALA A 65 -1.44 -10.04 -13.91
C ALA A 65 -1.20 -11.22 -12.98
N HIS A 66 -0.01 -11.25 -12.38
CA HIS A 66 0.36 -12.25 -11.37
C HIS A 66 0.53 -11.57 -10.01
N PRO A 67 -0.02 -12.13 -8.93
CA PRO A 67 0.23 -11.61 -7.59
C PRO A 67 1.71 -11.78 -7.23
N ALA A 68 2.31 -10.75 -6.65
CA ALA A 68 3.70 -10.75 -6.20
C ALA A 68 3.77 -10.28 -4.75
N PHE A 69 4.59 -10.97 -3.96
CA PHE A 69 4.77 -10.68 -2.53
C PHE A 69 6.25 -10.61 -2.22
N ALA A 70 6.65 -9.64 -1.41
CA ALA A 70 8.02 -9.48 -0.96
C ALA A 70 8.01 -9.07 0.52
N LEU A 71 9.01 -9.55 1.24
CA LEU A 71 9.29 -9.18 2.62
C LEU A 71 10.64 -8.46 2.67
N GLU A 72 10.65 -7.23 3.18
CA GLU A 72 11.90 -6.48 3.36
C GLU A 72 12.79 -7.11 4.44
N LYS A 73 12.16 -7.69 5.47
CA LYS A 73 12.82 -8.35 6.60
C LYS A 73 12.29 -9.77 6.76
N ALA A 74 13.08 -10.64 7.38
CA ALA A 74 12.64 -11.99 7.69
C ALA A 74 11.31 -11.99 8.47
N GLY A 75 10.35 -12.82 8.02
CA GLY A 75 9.00 -12.86 8.56
C GLY A 75 8.12 -13.84 7.82
N MET A 76 6.81 -13.75 8.06
CA MET A 76 5.79 -14.60 7.44
C MET A 76 4.69 -13.74 6.83
N LEU A 77 4.27 -14.07 5.61
CA LEU A 77 3.04 -13.58 5.01
C LEU A 77 2.08 -14.75 4.84
N THR A 78 0.86 -14.60 5.35
CA THR A 78 -0.20 -15.59 5.13
C THR A 78 -1.11 -15.09 4.03
N LEU A 79 -1.20 -15.84 2.93
CA LEU A 79 -2.12 -15.55 1.84
C LEU A 79 -3.50 -16.10 2.18
N CYS A 80 -4.49 -15.21 2.30
CA CYS A 80 -5.90 -15.59 2.41
C CYS A 80 -6.57 -15.37 1.05
N THR A 81 -6.91 -16.47 0.36
CA THR A 81 -7.74 -16.41 -0.85
C THR A 81 -9.19 -16.71 -0.47
N GLY A 82 -10.14 -16.17 -1.23
CA GLY A 82 -11.56 -16.55 -1.11
C GLY A 82 -11.88 -17.93 -1.70
N MET A 83 -10.85 -18.72 -2.02
CA MET A 83 -11.01 -20.08 -2.53
C MET A 83 -11.10 -21.02 -1.33
N GLU A 84 -12.31 -21.45 -1.01
CA GLU A 84 -12.54 -22.46 0.00
C GLU A 84 -11.88 -23.79 -0.45
N GLY A 85 -10.87 -24.27 0.27
CA GLY A 85 -10.37 -25.65 0.12
C GLY A 85 -9.01 -25.89 -0.54
N VAL A 86 -8.18 -24.87 -0.82
CA VAL A 86 -6.79 -25.12 -1.27
C VAL A 86 -5.79 -24.29 -0.46
N PRO A 87 -4.97 -24.89 0.42
CA PRO A 87 -3.87 -24.18 1.06
C PRO A 87 -2.87 -23.75 -0.02
N GLY A 88 -2.79 -22.44 -0.29
CA GLY A 88 -1.83 -21.90 -1.23
C GLY A 88 -0.41 -22.05 -0.68
N ARG A 89 0.40 -22.95 -1.25
CA ARG A 89 1.86 -22.84 -1.13
C ARG A 89 2.30 -21.67 -2.00
N VAL A 90 2.79 -20.62 -1.37
CA VAL A 90 3.62 -19.61 -2.04
C VAL A 90 5.00 -20.23 -2.14
N VAL A 91 5.41 -20.64 -3.35
CA VAL A 91 6.80 -20.99 -3.68
C VAL A 91 7.58 -19.75 -4.06
#